data_AF-A0A950P958-F1
#
_entry.id   AF-A0A950P958-F1
#
_cell.length_a   1.000
_cell.length_b   1.000
_cell.length_c   1.000
_cell.angle_alpha   90.00
_cell.angle_beta   90.00
_cell.angle_gamma   90.00
#
_symmetry.space_group_name_H-M   'P 1'
#
loop_
_entity.id
_entity.type
_entity.pdbx_description
1 polymer ?
#
loop_
_entity_poly.entity_id
_entity_poly.type
_entity_poly.pdbx_seq_one_letter_code
_entity_poly.pdbx_strand_id
1 'polypeptide(L)' 'VGEENVNRQGPVTMASEDFSYMLEKVPGAYIQIGNGDGEGACEVHNPGYDFNDGALPYGASLFARLVERRLARMTA' A
#
# COMPACT_ATOMS: atom_id res chain seq x y z
N VAL A 1 -12.87 1.62 -5.81
CA VAL A 1 -12.79 1.73 -4.35
C VAL A 1 -13.21 3.10 -3.80
N GLY A 2 -13.64 4.10 -4.58
CA GLY A 2 -14.24 5.33 -4.02
C GLY A 2 -13.31 6.21 -3.17
N GLU A 3 -13.74 7.43 -2.82
CA GLU A 3 -12.95 8.32 -1.94
C GLU A 3 -13.14 7.97 -0.47
N GLU A 4 -14.32 7.47 -0.12
CA GLU A 4 -14.71 7.06 1.22
C GLU A 4 -13.87 5.91 1.80
N ASN A 5 -13.16 5.15 0.95
CA ASN A 5 -12.27 4.07 1.36
C ASN A 5 -10.78 4.47 1.35
N VAL A 6 -10.47 5.77 1.31
CA VAL A 6 -9.09 6.28 1.37
C VAL A 6 -8.89 7.12 2.62
N ASN A 7 -8.08 6.62 3.55
CA ASN A 7 -7.66 7.41 4.70
C ASN A 7 -6.30 8.09 4.44
N ARG A 8 -6.31 9.41 4.24
CA ARG A 8 -5.10 10.23 4.04
C ARG A 8 -4.39 10.60 5.34
N GLN A 9 -5.05 10.41 6.47
CA GLN A 9 -4.56 10.72 7.81
C GLN A 9 -4.64 9.45 8.67
N GLY A 10 -4.14 8.34 8.10
CA GLY A 10 -4.00 7.08 8.83
C GLY A 10 -3.12 7.24 10.07
N PRO A 11 -3.21 6.29 11.01
CA PRO A 11 -2.36 6.30 12.19
C PRO A 11 -0.88 6.29 11.80
N VAL A 12 -0.06 7.01 12.55
CA VAL A 12 1.40 6.96 12.39
C VAL A 12 1.89 5.62 12.94
N THR A 13 2.51 4.82 12.08
CA THR A 13 3.09 3.53 12.48
C THR A 13 4.55 3.71 12.88
N MET A 14 4.97 3.10 13.99
CA MET A 14 6.37 3.08 14.45
C MET A 14 7.16 1.88 13.89
N ALA A 15 6.66 1.25 12.82
CA ALA A 15 7.34 0.15 12.16
C ALA A 15 8.61 0.66 11.47
N SER A 16 9.69 -0.13 11.52
CA SER A 16 10.89 0.12 10.74
C SER A 16 10.70 -0.42 9.32
N GLU A 17 11.00 0.40 8.31
CA GLU A 17 10.91 0.04 6.90
C GLU A 17 12.09 0.67 6.14
N ASP A 18 12.83 -0.15 5.39
CA ASP A 18 14.05 0.30 4.70
C ASP A 18 13.74 1.13 3.44
N PHE A 19 12.48 1.13 3.00
CA PHE A 19 11.97 2.02 1.95
C PHE A 19 12.23 3.51 2.26
N SER A 20 12.37 3.86 3.54
CA SER A 20 12.80 5.19 3.98
C SER A 20 14.10 5.65 3.32
N TYR A 21 15.08 4.74 3.13
CA TYR A 21 16.33 5.08 2.44
C TYR A 21 16.14 5.41 0.96
N MET A 22 15.13 4.85 0.30
CA MET A 22 14.78 5.24 -1.07
C MET A 22 14.16 6.65 -1.10
N LEU A 23 13.29 6.94 -0.13
CA LEU A 23 12.63 8.25 0.00
C LEU A 23 13.60 9.39 0.35
N GLU A 24 14.75 9.09 0.95
CA GLU A 24 15.84 10.07 1.12
C GLU A 24 16.47 10.50 -0.22
N LYS A 25 16.39 9.67 -1.26
CA LYS A 25 17.09 9.92 -2.54
C LYS A 25 16.19 10.53 -3.60
N VAL A 26 14.93 10.12 -3.65
CA VAL A 26 13.97 10.58 -4.66
C VAL A 26 12.59 10.81 -4.07
N PRO A 27 11.80 11.77 -4.60
CA PRO A 27 10.41 11.90 -4.21
C PRO A 27 9.65 10.60 -4.47
N GLY A 28 9.04 10.06 -3.43
CA GLY A 28 8.24 8.84 -3.48
C GLY A 28 7.11 8.87 -2.47
N ALA A 29 6.34 7.79 -2.42
CA ALA A 29 5.26 7.60 -1.48
C ALA A 29 5.26 6.14 -0.99
N TYR A 30 5.06 5.95 0.31
CA TYR A 30 4.78 4.65 0.92
C TYR A 30 3.31 4.62 1.31
N ILE A 31 2.59 3.57 0.90
CA ILE A 31 1.13 3.48 1.01
C ILE A 31 0.79 2.14 1.65
N GLN A 32 -0.10 2.15 2.63
CA GLN A 32 -0.68 0.95 3.23
C GLN A 32 -1.98 0.59 2.51
N ILE A 33 -2.19 -0.69 2.23
CA ILE A 33 -3.44 -1.22 1.67
C ILE A 33 -4.12 -2.02 2.78
N GLY A 34 -5.41 -1.78 2.99
CA GLY A 34 -6.19 -2.52 3.98
C GLY A 34 -6.19 -4.01 3.67
N ASN A 35 -5.92 -4.84 4.68
CA ASN A 35 -5.83 -6.30 4.55
C ASN A 35 -6.98 -7.04 5.26
N GLY A 36 -8.06 -6.31 5.59
CA GLY A 36 -9.18 -6.82 6.39
C GLY A 36 -9.12 -6.44 7.86
N ASP A 37 -10.26 -6.48 8.52
CA ASP A 37 -10.48 -6.21 9.94
C ASP A 37 -11.38 -7.30 10.56
N GLY A 38 -11.56 -7.26 11.88
CA GLY A 38 -12.48 -8.16 12.60
C GLY A 38 -11.84 -9.41 13.20
N GLU A 39 -12.66 -10.42 13.47
CA GLU A 39 -12.24 -11.64 14.16
C GLU A 39 -11.19 -12.42 13.34
N GLY A 40 -10.06 -12.75 13.96
CA GLY A 40 -8.93 -13.41 13.30
C GLY A 40 -7.93 -12.47 12.62
N ALA A 41 -8.26 -11.17 12.47
CA ALA A 41 -7.29 -10.19 11.97
C ALA A 41 -6.18 -9.96 13.00
N CYS A 42 -4.93 -9.93 12.55
CA CYS A 42 -3.78 -9.63 13.38
C CYS A 42 -2.70 -8.89 12.60
N GLU A 43 -1.80 -8.23 13.35
CA GLU A 43 -0.68 -7.49 12.77
C GLU A 43 0.35 -8.42 12.13
N VAL A 44 1.10 -7.87 11.17
CA VAL A 44 2.27 -8.54 10.61
C VAL A 44 3.23 -8.96 11.74
N HIS A 45 3.90 -10.10 11.56
CA HIS A 45 4.72 -10.81 12.55
C HIS A 45 3.97 -11.66 13.58
N ASN A 46 2.63 -11.66 13.59
CA ASN A 46 1.88 -12.64 14.37
C ASN A 46 1.94 -14.03 13.69
N PRO A 47 2.19 -15.15 14.42
CA PRO A 47 2.17 -16.50 13.83
C PRO A 47 0.83 -16.92 13.22
N GLY A 48 -0.27 -16.33 13.68
CA GLY A 48 -1.60 -16.55 13.12
C GLY A 48 -1.94 -15.64 11.94
N TYR A 49 -0.98 -14.86 11.43
CA TYR A 49 -1.19 -13.97 10.30
C TYR A 49 -1.55 -14.76 9.04
N ASP A 50 -2.76 -14.52 8.54
CA ASP A 50 -3.26 -15.03 7.27
C ASP A 50 -3.50 -13.85 6.32
N PHE A 51 -2.89 -13.89 5.14
CA PHE A 51 -2.96 -12.78 4.20
C PHE A 51 -4.30 -12.79 3.48
N ASN A 52 -4.96 -11.63 3.37
CA ASN A 52 -6.22 -11.54 2.65
C ASN A 52 -5.96 -11.48 1.15
N ASP A 53 -6.05 -12.63 0.46
CA ASP A 53 -5.88 -12.71 -1.00
C ASP A 53 -6.85 -11.80 -1.78
N GLY A 54 -7.99 -11.44 -1.18
CA GLY A 54 -8.91 -10.45 -1.73
C GLY A 54 -8.30 -9.05 -1.86
N ALA A 55 -7.19 -8.76 -1.17
CA ALA A 55 -6.45 -7.51 -1.28
C ALA A 55 -5.57 -7.43 -2.54
N LEU A 56 -5.16 -8.57 -3.10
CA LEU A 56 -4.20 -8.64 -4.22
C LEU A 56 -4.62 -7.82 -5.45
N PRO A 57 -5.88 -7.85 -5.92
CA PRO A 57 -6.28 -7.08 -7.10
C PRO A 57 -6.13 -5.57 -6.90
N TYR A 58 -6.29 -5.06 -5.67
CA TYR A 58 -6.13 -3.64 -5.38
C TYR A 58 -4.66 -3.20 -5.46
N GLY A 59 -3.75 -3.97 -4.85
CA GLY A 59 -2.32 -3.68 -4.92
C GLY A 59 -1.77 -3.80 -6.34
N ALA A 60 -2.10 -4.88 -7.05
CA ALA A 60 -1.64 -5.09 -8.42
C ALA A 60 -2.15 -4.01 -9.37
N SER A 61 -3.44 -3.66 -9.28
CA SER A 61 -4.02 -2.61 -10.12
C SER A 61 -3.48 -1.21 -9.78
N LEU A 62 -3.21 -0.92 -8.50
CA LEU A 62 -2.58 0.34 -8.10
C LEU A 62 -1.23 0.54 -8.82
N PHE A 63 -0.34 -0.44 -8.74
CA PHE A 63 0.98 -0.35 -9.37
C PHE A 63 0.90 -0.31 -10.90
N ALA A 64 0.09 -1.18 -11.52
CA ALA A 64 -0.10 -1.19 -12.97
C ALA A 64 -0.59 0.18 -13.48
N ARG A 65 -1.65 0.72 -12.87
CA ARG A 65 -2.23 2.01 -13.25
C ARG A 65 -1.30 3.19 -12.96
N LEU A 66 -0.50 3.11 -11.89
CA LEU A 66 0.51 4.12 -11.57
C LEU A 66 1.56 4.19 -12.69
N VAL A 67 2.12 3.04 -13.07
CA VAL A 67 3.14 2.93 -14.13
C VAL A 67 2.56 3.38 -15.47
N GLU A 68 1.40 2.84 -15.86
CA GLU A 68 0.72 3.24 -17.11
C GLU A 68 0.51 4.76 -17.18
N ARG A 69 -0.02 5.38 -16.13
CA ARG A 69 -0.29 6.82 -16.13
C ARG A 69 0.98 7.67 -16.11
N ARG A 70 2.03 7.23 -15.42
CA ARG A 70 3.28 7.99 -15.29
C ARG A 70 4.11 7.90 -16.56
N LEU A 71 4.20 6.72 -17.18
CA LEU A 71 5.04 6.46 -18.33
C LEU A 71 4.33 6.69 -19.68
N ALA A 72 2.99 6.61 -19.75
CA ALA A 72 2.27 6.97 -20.98
C ALA A 72 2.45 8.46 -21.37
N ARG A 73 2.89 9.32 -20.44
CA ARG A 73 3.25 10.71 -20.73
C ARG A 73 4.68 10.90 -21.23
N MET A 74 5.50 9.85 -21.27
CA MET A 74 6.91 9.91 -21.70
C MET A 74 7.10 9.51 -23.18
N THR A 75 6.02 9.17 -23.90
CA THR A 75 6.03 8.75 -25.30
C THR A 75 5.35 9.75 -26.26
N ALA A 76 5.21 11.02 -25.85
CA ALA A 76 4.77 12.11 -26.71
C ALA A 76 5.91 13.13 -26.92
#